data_AF-A0A2J4P9K6-F1
#
_entry.id   AF-A0A2J4P9K6-F1
#
_cell.length_a   1.000
_cell.length_b   1.000
_cell.length_c   1.000
_cell.angle_alpha   90.00
_cell.angle_beta   90.00
_cell.angle_gamma   90.00
#
_symmetry.space_group_name_H-M   'P 1'
#
loop_
_entity.id
_entity.type
_entity.pdbx_description
1 polymer ?
#
loop_
_entity_poly.entity_id
_entity_poly.type
_entity_poly.pdbx_seq_one_letter_code
_entity_poly.pdbx_strand_id
1 'polypeptide(L)'
;SSLRILALLTLLFALAFWIGHQVAWLMVIIVGFNLFFSPLVPLTDALANTWQKQITMDYGRVRLWGSIAFVIGSALTGKLVSLYDYRMILVMLSVGIASMLLGMLLKPSVQPQGESRQQEAAGLAAWLTLVRQSWRFLACVCLLQGAHAAYYGFSAIYWQEAGYSASAVGYLWSLGVVAEVVIFALSKKVFRRFSARDLLLLSAVCGLIRWTLMGWTTALPWLIVAQILHCGTFTVCHLAAMRYIA
;
A
#
# COMPACT_ATOMS: atom_id res chain seq x y z
N SER A 1 14.45 -14.58 10.48
CA SER A 1 14.58 -15.61 9.42
C SER A 1 13.36 -15.70 8.52
N SER A 2 12.13 -15.68 9.04
CA SER A 2 10.89 -15.81 8.25
C SER A 2 10.72 -14.74 7.16
N LEU A 3 11.04 -13.48 7.45
CA LEU A 3 11.02 -12.38 6.45
C LEU A 3 11.89 -12.68 5.22
N ARG A 4 13.08 -13.26 5.43
CA ARG A 4 14.01 -13.60 4.34
C ARG A 4 13.45 -14.72 3.46
N ILE A 5 12.82 -15.71 4.06
CA ILE A 5 12.17 -16.81 3.34
C ILE A 5 11.00 -16.27 2.51
N LEU A 6 10.14 -15.44 3.10
CA LEU A 6 9.04 -14.80 2.40
C LEU A 6 9.52 -13.92 1.23
N ALA A 7 10.56 -13.12 1.44
CA ALA A 7 11.15 -12.29 0.39
C ALA A 7 11.79 -13.12 -0.73
N LEU A 8 12.47 -14.23 -0.39
CA LEU A 8 13.02 -15.17 -1.37
C LEU A 8 11.92 -15.83 -2.20
N LEU A 9 10.87 -16.34 -1.55
CA LEU A 9 9.72 -16.94 -2.24
C LEU A 9 9.04 -15.92 -3.15
N THR A 10 8.84 -14.70 -2.65
CA THR A 10 8.30 -13.59 -3.45
C THR A 10 9.17 -13.32 -4.69
N LEU A 11 10.50 -13.34 -4.54
CA LEU A 11 11.43 -13.16 -5.66
C LEU A 11 11.33 -14.31 -6.67
N LEU A 12 11.21 -15.55 -6.21
CA LEU A 12 11.03 -16.71 -7.10
C LEU A 12 9.75 -16.59 -7.92
N PHE A 13 8.63 -16.20 -7.30
CA PHE A 13 7.39 -15.93 -8.04
C PHE A 13 7.51 -14.72 -8.97
N ALA A 14 8.25 -13.67 -8.57
CA ALA A 14 8.52 -12.53 -9.45
C ALA A 14 9.33 -12.93 -10.70
N LEU A 15 10.30 -13.83 -10.55
CA LEU A 15 11.08 -14.38 -11.67
C LEU A 15 10.25 -15.36 -12.53
N ALA A 16 9.31 -16.09 -11.92
CA ALA A 16 8.44 -17.01 -12.64
C ALA A 16 7.49 -16.31 -13.65
N PHE A 17 7.21 -15.01 -13.48
CA PHE A 17 6.49 -14.22 -14.48
C PHE A 17 7.22 -14.14 -15.84
N TRP A 18 8.53 -14.36 -15.87
CA TRP A 18 9.32 -14.33 -17.12
C TRP A 18 9.25 -15.61 -17.94
N ILE A 19 8.83 -16.73 -17.33
CA ILE A 19 8.94 -18.07 -17.93
C ILE A 19 7.72 -18.37 -18.81
N GLY A 20 6.52 -18.09 -18.31
CA GLY A 20 5.26 -18.50 -18.92
C GLY A 20 4.32 -17.33 -19.16
N HIS A 21 3.67 -17.33 -20.33
CA HIS A 21 2.71 -16.28 -20.73
C HIS A 21 1.26 -16.80 -20.80
N GLN A 22 1.05 -18.08 -20.47
CA GLN A 22 -0.28 -18.69 -20.48
C GLN A 22 -1.11 -18.19 -19.30
N VAL A 23 -2.41 -17.98 -19.50
CA VAL A 23 -3.31 -17.45 -18.45
C VAL A 23 -3.30 -18.31 -17.19
N ALA A 24 -3.37 -19.64 -17.35
CA ALA A 24 -3.32 -20.56 -16.21
C ALA A 24 -2.01 -20.44 -15.41
N TRP A 25 -0.87 -20.26 -16.09
CA TRP A 25 0.42 -20.03 -15.44
C TRP A 25 0.41 -18.70 -14.68
N LEU A 26 0.01 -17.61 -15.33
CA LEU A 26 -0.03 -16.28 -14.73
C LEU A 26 -0.97 -16.23 -13.51
N MET A 27 -2.08 -16.97 -13.52
CA MET A 27 -2.98 -17.12 -12.37
C MET A 27 -2.29 -17.81 -11.19
N VAL A 28 -1.58 -18.90 -11.41
CA VAL A 28 -0.84 -19.59 -10.33
C VAL A 28 0.26 -18.68 -9.77
N ILE A 29 0.99 -18.00 -10.65
CA ILE A 29 2.10 -17.13 -10.24
C ILE A 29 1.59 -15.90 -9.47
N ILE A 30 0.50 -15.25 -9.90
CA ILE A 30 -0.03 -14.08 -9.20
C ILE A 30 -0.63 -14.44 -7.83
N VAL A 31 -1.27 -15.60 -7.70
CA VAL A 31 -1.77 -16.10 -6.41
C VAL A 31 -0.60 -16.39 -5.47
N GLY A 32 0.41 -17.12 -5.94
CA GLY A 32 1.61 -17.42 -5.16
C GLY A 32 2.37 -16.15 -4.77
N PHE A 33 2.53 -15.21 -5.70
CA PHE A 33 3.14 -13.91 -5.44
C PHE A 33 2.42 -13.16 -4.30
N ASN A 34 1.08 -13.02 -4.40
CA ASN A 34 0.31 -12.31 -3.38
C ASN A 34 0.32 -13.01 -2.02
N LEU A 35 0.34 -14.35 -2.00
CA LEU A 35 0.41 -15.14 -0.77
C LEU A 35 1.68 -14.83 0.04
N PHE A 36 2.83 -14.69 -0.63
CA PHE A 36 4.11 -14.44 0.04
C PHE A 36 4.44 -12.95 0.19
N PHE A 37 3.95 -12.09 -0.72
CA PHE A 37 4.19 -10.65 -0.66
C PHE A 37 3.31 -9.97 0.38
N SER A 38 2.04 -10.35 0.51
CA SER A 38 1.09 -9.66 1.39
C SER A 38 1.52 -9.60 2.87
N PRO A 39 2.13 -10.65 3.47
CA PRO A 39 2.61 -10.58 4.85
C PRO A 39 3.89 -9.76 5.04
N LEU A 40 4.67 -9.50 3.97
CA LEU A 40 5.95 -8.81 4.09
C LEU A 40 5.77 -7.39 4.64
N VAL A 41 4.81 -6.64 4.11
CA VAL A 41 4.52 -5.26 4.53
C VAL A 41 4.20 -5.17 6.03
N PRO A 42 3.16 -5.86 6.57
CA PRO A 42 2.83 -5.78 7.98
C PRO A 42 3.94 -6.32 8.89
N LEU A 43 4.70 -7.34 8.46
CA LEU A 43 5.82 -7.86 9.23
C LEU A 43 6.98 -6.86 9.31
N THR A 44 7.29 -6.16 8.21
CA THR A 44 8.31 -5.10 8.20
C THR A 44 7.88 -3.89 9.05
N ASP A 45 6.60 -3.53 9.03
CA ASP A 45 6.06 -2.47 9.87
C ASP A 45 6.10 -2.85 11.36
N ALA A 46 5.75 -4.09 11.70
CA ALA A 46 5.85 -4.59 13.07
C ALA A 46 7.29 -4.58 13.58
N LEU A 47 8.26 -4.93 12.72
CA LEU A 47 9.68 -4.87 13.03
C LEU A 47 10.15 -3.43 13.23
N ALA A 48 9.74 -2.51 12.36
CA ALA A 48 10.06 -1.09 12.48
C ALA A 48 9.50 -0.50 13.79
N ASN A 49 8.28 -0.88 14.20
CA ASN A 49 7.70 -0.47 15.47
C ASN A 49 8.46 -1.04 16.68
N THR A 50 8.92 -2.29 16.59
CA THR A 50 9.77 -2.90 17.62
C THR A 50 11.08 -2.11 17.81
N TRP A 51 11.74 -1.73 16.71
CA TRP A 51 12.94 -0.90 16.77
C TRP A 51 12.67 0.54 17.19
N GLN A 52 11.53 1.12 16.83
CA GLN A 52 11.14 2.43 17.35
C GLN A 52 11.11 2.45 18.87
N LYS A 53 10.61 1.39 19.51
CA LYS A 53 10.63 1.26 20.98
C LYS A 53 12.02 1.02 21.56
N GLN A 54 12.89 0.28 20.86
CA GLN A 54 14.21 -0.11 21.38
C GLN A 54 15.30 0.93 21.19
N ILE A 55 15.33 1.59 20.03
CA ILE A 55 16.42 2.49 19.63
C ILE A 55 15.91 3.89 19.28
N THR A 56 14.68 4.24 19.67
CA THR A 56 14.05 5.56 19.39
C THR A 56 14.08 5.94 17.91
N MET A 57 13.91 4.96 17.02
CA MET A 57 13.87 5.19 15.58
C MET A 57 12.69 6.10 15.22
N ASP A 58 12.94 7.17 14.48
CA ASP A 58 11.90 8.07 13.98
C ASP A 58 11.11 7.39 12.85
N TYR A 59 10.03 6.69 13.22
CA TYR A 59 9.15 5.98 12.29
C TYR A 59 8.58 6.89 11.20
N GLY A 60 8.36 8.17 11.49
CA GLY A 60 7.89 9.16 10.52
C GLY A 60 8.89 9.36 9.37
N ARG A 61 10.19 9.42 9.69
CA ARG A 61 11.27 9.50 8.68
C ARG A 61 11.38 8.24 7.83
N VAL A 62 11.19 7.07 8.43
CA VAL A 62 11.22 5.79 7.69
C VAL A 62 10.10 5.75 6.66
N ARG A 63 8.88 6.16 7.04
CA ARG A 63 7.73 6.23 6.13
C ARG A 63 7.94 7.24 5.01
N LEU A 64 8.55 8.40 5.30
CA LEU A 64 8.87 9.42 4.30
C LEU A 64 9.77 8.86 3.19
N TRP A 65 10.82 8.10 3.54
CA TRP A 65 11.69 7.44 2.56
C TRP A 65 10.93 6.42 1.71
N GLY A 66 9.99 5.68 2.29
CA GLY A 66 9.10 4.79 1.54
C GLY A 66 8.26 5.53 0.50
N SER A 67 7.70 6.69 0.87
CA SER A 67 6.94 7.53 -0.07
C SER A 67 7.81 8.15 -1.16
N ILE A 68 9.02 8.60 -0.83
CA ILE A 68 9.99 9.09 -1.82
C ILE A 68 10.34 7.98 -2.81
N ALA A 69 10.64 6.77 -2.31
CA ALA A 69 10.95 5.61 -3.14
C ALA A 69 9.76 5.24 -4.04
N PHE A 70 8.53 5.31 -3.53
CA PHE A 70 7.33 5.11 -4.35
C PHE A 70 7.22 6.16 -5.45
N VAL A 71 7.31 7.45 -5.13
CA VAL A 71 7.18 8.56 -6.08
C VAL A 71 8.21 8.45 -7.21
N ILE A 72 9.47 8.19 -6.85
CA ILE A 72 10.55 7.99 -7.81
C ILE A 72 10.32 6.69 -8.60
N GLY A 73 9.97 5.60 -7.93
CA GLY A 73 9.78 4.29 -8.53
C GLY A 73 8.64 4.27 -9.54
N SER A 74 7.47 4.83 -9.23
CA SER A 74 6.33 4.90 -10.15
C SER A 74 6.62 5.81 -11.35
N ALA A 75 7.24 6.97 -11.11
CA ALA A 75 7.65 7.89 -12.18
C ALA A 75 8.71 7.28 -13.11
N LEU A 76 9.74 6.63 -12.54
CA LEU A 76 10.80 5.96 -13.28
C LEU A 76 10.25 4.77 -14.07
N THR A 77 9.43 3.93 -13.43
CA THR A 77 8.80 2.79 -14.11
C THR A 77 7.92 3.27 -15.27
N GLY A 78 7.09 4.30 -15.06
CA GLY A 78 6.27 4.88 -16.12
C GLY A 78 7.09 5.41 -17.30
N LYS A 79 8.22 6.08 -17.01
CA LYS A 79 9.16 6.57 -18.04
C LYS A 79 9.82 5.42 -18.80
N LEU A 80 10.32 4.40 -18.10
CA LEU A 80 10.95 3.24 -18.72
C LEU A 80 9.96 2.46 -19.60
N VAL A 81 8.72 2.27 -19.14
CA VAL A 81 7.66 1.64 -19.94
C VAL A 81 7.33 2.45 -21.19
N SER A 82 7.38 3.78 -21.10
CA SER A 82 7.12 4.65 -22.26
C SER A 82 8.25 4.63 -23.30
N LEU A 83 9.50 4.42 -22.86
CA LEU A 83 10.69 4.40 -23.73
C LEU A 83 10.99 3.02 -24.32
N TYR A 84 10.69 1.97 -23.57
CA TYR A 84 10.92 0.58 -23.95
C TYR A 84 9.56 -0.11 -24.12
N ASP A 85 9.17 -0.99 -23.20
CA ASP A 85 7.90 -1.69 -23.20
C ASP A 85 7.48 -2.08 -21.78
N TYR A 86 6.35 -2.80 -21.66
CA TYR A 86 5.81 -3.27 -20.38
C TYR A 86 6.75 -4.22 -19.61
N ARG A 87 7.76 -4.83 -20.25
CA ARG A 87 8.72 -5.72 -19.56
C ARG A 87 9.53 -4.96 -18.53
N MET A 88 9.66 -3.63 -18.69
CA MET A 88 10.27 -2.77 -17.67
C MET A 88 9.55 -2.84 -16.32
N ILE A 89 8.24 -3.12 -16.30
CA ILE A 89 7.49 -3.37 -15.06
C ILE A 89 8.04 -4.60 -14.34
N LEU A 90 8.25 -5.70 -15.08
CA LEU A 90 8.81 -6.93 -14.52
C LEU A 90 10.25 -6.73 -14.05
N VAL A 91 11.06 -5.96 -14.78
CA VAL A 91 12.44 -5.63 -14.37
C VAL A 91 12.42 -4.84 -13.05
N MET A 92 11.63 -3.77 -12.97
CA MET A 92 11.54 -2.93 -11.77
C MET A 92 11.01 -3.72 -10.58
N LEU A 93 10.03 -4.60 -10.79
CA LEU A 93 9.51 -5.52 -9.77
C LEU A 93 10.60 -6.47 -9.25
N SER A 94 11.29 -7.17 -10.16
CA SER A 94 12.35 -8.12 -9.79
C SER A 94 13.51 -7.43 -9.08
N VAL A 95 13.96 -6.27 -9.58
CA VAL A 95 15.02 -5.48 -8.94
C VAL A 95 14.58 -4.98 -7.57
N GLY A 96 13.37 -4.45 -7.43
CA GLY A 96 12.84 -3.96 -6.16
C GLY A 96 12.77 -5.05 -5.08
N ILE A 97 12.28 -6.24 -5.44
CA ILE A 97 12.22 -7.38 -4.51
C ILE A 97 13.62 -7.90 -4.19
N ALA A 98 14.53 -7.95 -5.17
CA ALA A 98 15.92 -8.33 -4.94
C ALA A 98 16.62 -7.34 -3.99
N SER A 99 16.46 -6.03 -4.19
CA SER A 99 16.98 -4.99 -3.30
C SER A 99 16.41 -5.10 -1.89
N MET A 100 15.10 -5.38 -1.76
CA MET A 100 14.47 -5.65 -0.46
C MET A 100 15.07 -6.88 0.22
N LEU A 101 15.24 -7.99 -0.50
CA LEU A 101 15.85 -9.20 0.02
C LEU A 101 17.29 -8.93 0.47
N LEU A 102 18.10 -8.24 -0.34
CA LEU A 102 19.45 -7.83 0.02
C LEU A 102 19.46 -6.98 1.28
N GLY A 103 18.54 -6.02 1.41
CA GLY A 103 18.35 -5.24 2.63
C GLY A 103 18.02 -6.09 3.85
N MET A 104 17.19 -7.13 3.70
CA MET A 104 16.86 -8.07 4.78
C MET A 104 18.00 -9.04 5.13
N LEU A 105 18.97 -9.26 4.23
CA LEU A 105 20.16 -10.07 4.49
C LEU A 105 21.18 -9.33 5.34
N LEU A 106 21.20 -7.98 5.30
CA LEU A 106 22.01 -7.17 6.20
C LEU A 106 21.69 -7.52 7.66
N LYS A 107 22.73 -7.73 8.45
CA LYS A 107 22.57 -8.02 9.89
C LYS A 107 22.36 -6.70 10.62
N PRO A 108 21.22 -6.49 11.29
CA PRO A 108 21.01 -5.29 12.09
C PRO A 108 21.98 -5.27 13.28
N SER A 109 22.47 -4.08 13.63
CA SER A 109 23.36 -3.88 14.79
C SER A 109 22.65 -4.18 16.11
N VAL A 110 21.35 -3.92 16.18
CA VAL A 110 20.47 -4.28 17.30
C VAL A 110 19.46 -5.32 16.83
N GLN A 111 19.60 -6.54 17.34
CA GLN A 111 18.62 -7.60 17.09
C GLN A 111 17.27 -7.19 17.68
N PRO A 112 16.17 -7.33 16.93
CA PRO A 112 14.84 -7.03 17.45
C PRO A 112 14.55 -7.99 18.61
N GLN A 113 14.56 -7.46 19.83
CA GLN A 113 14.08 -8.22 20.98
C GLN A 113 12.54 -8.25 20.90
N GLY A 114 11.98 -9.37 20.46
CA GLY A 114 10.54 -9.56 20.62
C GLY A 114 10.23 -9.46 22.12
N GLU A 115 9.22 -8.68 22.51
CA GLU A 115 8.60 -8.88 23.83
C GLU A 115 8.28 -10.38 23.90
N SER A 116 8.84 -11.10 24.88
CA SER A 116 8.46 -12.48 25.16
C SER A 116 7.03 -12.47 25.72
N ARG A 117 6.08 -12.14 24.86
CA ARG A 117 4.67 -12.28 25.18
C ARG A 117 4.41 -13.77 25.15
N GLN A 118 4.48 -14.38 26.33
CA GLN A 118 3.58 -15.44 26.75
C GLN A 118 2.12 -14.93 26.70
N GLN A 119 1.69 -14.36 25.57
CA GLN A 119 0.29 -14.20 25.29
C GLN A 119 -0.13 -15.53 24.71
N GLU A 120 -0.99 -16.25 25.43
CA GLU A 120 -1.85 -17.25 24.82
C GLU A 120 -2.29 -16.70 23.47
N ALA A 121 -1.96 -17.41 22.39
CA ALA A 121 -2.36 -17.00 21.06
C ALA A 121 -3.85 -16.69 21.13
N ALA A 122 -4.23 -15.42 20.90
CA ALA A 122 -5.62 -15.01 20.98
C ALA A 122 -6.41 -15.94 20.07
N GLY A 123 -7.14 -16.89 20.68
CA GLY A 123 -7.73 -17.99 19.95
C GLY A 123 -8.82 -17.49 19.00
N LEU A 124 -9.28 -18.37 18.11
CA LEU A 124 -10.37 -18.07 17.17
C LEU A 124 -11.58 -17.40 17.86
N ALA A 125 -11.87 -17.79 19.12
CA ALA A 125 -12.93 -17.20 19.93
C ALA A 125 -12.71 -15.71 20.25
N ALA A 126 -11.50 -15.29 20.60
CA ALA A 126 -11.17 -13.89 20.87
C ALA A 126 -11.27 -13.06 19.58
N TRP A 127 -10.77 -13.60 18.46
CA TRP A 127 -10.90 -12.97 17.15
C TRP A 127 -12.37 -12.82 16.72
N LEU A 128 -13.18 -13.87 16.85
CA LEU A 128 -14.61 -13.83 16.53
C LEU A 128 -15.35 -12.79 17.39
N THR A 129 -14.98 -12.67 18.66
CA THR A 129 -15.57 -11.67 19.56
C THR A 129 -15.23 -10.24 19.10
N LEU A 130 -13.97 -9.98 18.74
CA LEU A 130 -13.55 -8.69 18.20
C LEU A 130 -14.28 -8.33 16.89
N VAL A 131 -14.39 -9.30 15.97
CA VAL A 131 -15.11 -9.12 14.71
C VAL A 131 -16.59 -8.81 14.96
N ARG A 132 -17.24 -9.54 15.88
CA ARG A 132 -18.65 -9.30 16.24
C ARG A 132 -18.86 -7.94 16.90
N GLN A 133 -17.96 -7.49 17.77
CA GLN A 133 -18.08 -6.19 18.42
C GLN A 133 -17.83 -5.03 17.45
N SER A 134 -16.93 -5.21 16.49
CA SER A 134 -16.51 -4.16 15.55
C SER A 134 -17.07 -4.32 14.13
N TRP A 135 -18.10 -5.15 13.92
CA TRP A 135 -18.54 -5.53 12.57
C TRP A 135 -18.97 -4.33 11.71
N ARG A 136 -19.59 -3.31 12.31
CA ARG A 136 -20.03 -2.09 11.58
C ARG A 136 -18.85 -1.30 11.06
N PHE A 137 -17.84 -1.14 11.92
CA PHE A 137 -16.60 -0.47 11.58
C PHE A 137 -15.85 -1.23 10.47
N LEU A 138 -15.72 -2.56 10.62
CA LEU A 138 -15.11 -3.42 9.61
C LEU A 138 -15.86 -3.35 8.28
N ALA A 139 -17.19 -3.44 8.29
CA ALA A 139 -18.01 -3.32 7.09
C ALA A 139 -17.79 -1.97 6.38
N CYS A 140 -17.77 -0.86 7.13
CA CYS A 140 -17.52 0.47 6.56
C CYS A 140 -16.12 0.55 5.92
N VAL A 141 -15.08 0.11 6.64
CA VAL A 141 -13.71 0.13 6.12
C VAL A 141 -13.56 -0.79 4.92
N CYS A 142 -14.17 -1.97 4.93
CA CYS A 142 -14.18 -2.90 3.80
C CYS A 142 -14.84 -2.27 2.56
N LEU A 143 -15.96 -1.57 2.71
CA LEU A 143 -16.62 -0.90 1.58
C LEU A 143 -15.79 0.26 1.05
N LEU A 144 -15.22 1.09 1.94
CA LEU A 144 -14.39 2.23 1.57
C LEU A 144 -13.08 1.80 0.89
N GLN A 145 -12.45 0.74 1.38
CA GLN A 145 -11.19 0.22 0.83
C GLN A 145 -11.41 -0.70 -0.37
N GLY A 146 -12.52 -1.42 -0.43
CA GLY A 146 -12.81 -2.36 -1.52
C GLY A 146 -12.82 -1.69 -2.90
N ALA A 147 -13.36 -0.48 -3.02
CA ALA A 147 -13.34 0.30 -4.27
C ALA A 147 -11.91 0.59 -4.78
N HIS A 148 -10.92 0.66 -3.88
CA HIS A 148 -9.53 0.87 -4.28
C HIS A 148 -8.93 -0.33 -5.01
N ALA A 149 -9.43 -1.55 -4.80
CA ALA A 149 -8.93 -2.73 -5.51
C ALA A 149 -9.14 -2.60 -7.03
N ALA A 150 -10.32 -2.13 -7.44
CA ALA A 150 -10.60 -1.84 -8.85
C ALA A 150 -9.71 -0.72 -9.38
N TYR A 151 -9.50 0.33 -8.58
CA TYR A 151 -8.58 1.41 -8.92
C TYR A 151 -7.13 0.90 -9.13
N TYR A 152 -6.61 0.10 -8.21
CA TYR A 152 -5.25 -0.43 -8.29
C TYR A 152 -5.06 -1.40 -9.45
N GLY A 153 -6.07 -2.22 -9.74
CA GLY A 153 -6.01 -3.18 -10.85
C GLY A 153 -6.19 -2.56 -12.24
N PHE A 154 -7.07 -1.56 -12.38
CA PHE A 154 -7.55 -1.14 -13.70
C PHE A 154 -7.25 0.32 -14.07
N SER A 155 -6.88 1.21 -13.13
CA SER A 155 -6.67 2.63 -13.46
C SER A 155 -5.60 2.86 -14.51
N ALA A 156 -4.48 2.13 -14.42
CA ALA A 156 -3.38 2.26 -15.37
C ALA A 156 -3.76 1.81 -16.78
N ILE A 157 -4.58 0.76 -16.90
CA ILE A 157 -5.08 0.25 -18.19
C ILE A 157 -6.09 1.25 -18.75
N TYR A 158 -7.08 1.64 -17.94
CA TYR A 158 -8.14 2.55 -18.32
C TYR A 158 -7.63 3.90 -18.82
N TRP A 159 -6.64 4.50 -18.13
CA TRP A 159 -6.06 5.77 -18.57
C TRP A 159 -5.17 5.63 -19.80
N GLN A 160 -4.49 4.49 -19.99
CA GLN A 160 -3.74 4.24 -21.22
C GLN A 160 -4.67 4.06 -22.42
N GLU A 161 -5.79 3.36 -22.25
CA GLU A 161 -6.85 3.27 -23.28
C GLU A 161 -7.47 4.64 -23.58
N ALA A 162 -7.56 5.52 -22.59
CA ALA A 162 -7.97 6.92 -22.77
C ALA A 162 -6.89 7.82 -23.44
N GLY A 163 -5.73 7.27 -23.81
CA GLY A 163 -4.67 7.96 -24.55
C GLY A 163 -3.53 8.55 -23.71
N TYR A 164 -3.49 8.31 -22.40
CA TYR A 164 -2.38 8.76 -21.56
C TYR A 164 -1.17 7.84 -21.65
N SER A 165 0.03 8.42 -21.68
CA SER A 165 1.27 7.64 -21.64
C SER A 165 1.47 6.96 -20.27
N ALA A 166 2.24 5.87 -20.24
CA ALA A 166 2.61 5.21 -18.98
C ALA A 166 3.33 6.16 -18.01
N SER A 167 4.06 7.16 -18.53
CA SER A 167 4.67 8.23 -17.74
C SER A 167 3.61 9.08 -17.03
N ALA A 168 2.57 9.51 -17.75
CA ALA A 168 1.48 10.29 -17.17
C ALA A 168 0.73 9.49 -16.09
N VAL A 169 0.48 8.20 -16.32
CA VAL A 169 -0.08 7.29 -15.31
C VAL A 169 0.82 7.22 -14.07
N GLY A 170 2.13 7.06 -14.25
CA GLY A 170 3.11 7.05 -13.17
C GLY A 170 3.07 8.33 -12.33
N TYR A 171 2.98 9.49 -12.98
CA TYR A 171 2.88 10.79 -12.29
C TYR A 171 1.56 10.97 -11.54
N LEU A 172 0.43 10.50 -12.09
CA LEU A 172 -0.86 10.51 -11.39
C LEU A 172 -0.79 9.68 -10.09
N TRP A 173 -0.20 8.49 -10.15
CA TRP A 173 0.01 7.67 -8.94
C TRP A 173 0.96 8.33 -7.94
N SER A 174 2.08 8.91 -8.41
CA SER A 174 3.01 9.66 -7.56
C SER A 174 2.30 10.80 -6.82
N LEU A 175 1.44 11.55 -7.51
CA LEU A 175 0.69 12.66 -6.93
C LEU A 175 -0.21 12.21 -5.76
N GLY A 176 -0.88 11.06 -5.90
CA GLY A 176 -1.70 10.49 -4.83
C GLY A 176 -0.88 10.20 -3.56
N VAL A 177 0.31 9.65 -3.72
CA VAL A 177 1.22 9.35 -2.58
C VAL A 177 1.80 10.62 -1.96
N VAL A 178 2.12 11.64 -2.77
CA VAL A 178 2.53 12.95 -2.24
C VAL A 178 1.41 13.56 -1.38
N ALA A 179 0.16 13.51 -1.86
CA ALA A 179 -0.99 13.99 -1.10
C ALA A 179 -1.17 13.21 0.23
N GLU A 180 -0.97 11.89 0.21
CA GLU A 180 -0.97 11.05 1.43
C GLU A 180 0.07 11.53 2.44
N VAL A 181 1.32 11.75 2.02
CA VAL A 181 2.41 12.21 2.90
C VAL A 181 2.07 13.54 3.57
N VAL A 182 1.53 14.49 2.80
CA VAL A 182 1.13 15.80 3.34
C VAL A 182 0.06 15.64 4.42
N ILE A 183 -0.97 14.82 4.19
CA ILE A 183 -2.02 14.57 5.20
C ILE A 183 -1.48 13.84 6.42
N PHE A 184 -0.60 12.85 6.25
CA PHE A 184 0.04 12.19 7.38
C PHE A 184 0.90 13.14 8.21
N ALA A 185 1.69 14.02 7.57
CA ALA A 185 2.49 15.02 8.27
C ALA A 185 1.63 16.00 9.07
N LEU A 186 0.46 16.38 8.54
CA LEU A 186 -0.48 17.29 9.19
C LEU A 186 -1.40 16.59 10.20
N SER A 187 -1.37 15.26 10.29
CA SER A 187 -2.39 14.47 10.97
C SER A 187 -2.57 14.81 12.45
N LYS A 188 -1.46 14.98 13.19
CA LYS A 188 -1.47 15.37 14.62
C LYS A 188 -2.15 16.73 14.86
N LYS A 189 -1.95 17.69 13.95
CA LYS A 189 -2.45 19.06 14.10
C LYS A 189 -3.90 19.19 13.65
N VAL A 190 -4.25 18.59 12.52
CA VAL A 190 -5.55 18.74 11.86
C VAL A 190 -6.61 17.84 12.48
N PHE A 191 -6.26 16.59 12.82
CA PHE A 191 -7.27 15.60 13.19
C PHE A 191 -7.46 15.42 14.70
N ARG A 192 -6.75 16.17 15.56
CA ARG A 192 -6.89 16.05 17.02
C ARG A 192 -8.35 16.19 17.50
N ARG A 193 -9.15 17.01 16.82
CA ARG A 193 -10.53 17.34 17.17
C ARG A 193 -11.61 16.43 16.54
N PHE A 194 -11.25 15.56 15.60
CA PHE A 194 -12.22 14.73 14.87
C PHE A 194 -12.36 13.34 15.49
N SER A 195 -13.58 12.84 15.68
CA SER A 195 -13.79 11.45 16.11
C SER A 195 -13.48 10.47 14.99
N ALA A 196 -13.31 9.17 15.30
CA ALA A 196 -13.14 8.13 14.28
C ALA A 196 -14.34 8.09 13.31
N ARG A 197 -15.55 8.36 13.80
CA ARG A 197 -16.75 8.48 12.97
C ARG A 197 -16.66 9.63 11.98
N ASP A 198 -16.22 10.80 12.42
CA ASP A 198 -16.13 11.99 11.55
C ASP A 198 -15.11 11.78 10.43
N LEU A 199 -13.99 11.11 10.74
CA LEU A 199 -12.97 10.76 9.76
C LEU A 199 -13.47 9.72 8.75
N LEU A 200 -14.23 8.71 9.19
CA LEU A 200 -14.87 7.76 8.27
C LEU A 200 -15.88 8.43 7.34
N LEU A 201 -16.69 9.35 7.87
CA LEU A 201 -17.65 10.13 7.06
C LEU A 201 -16.92 11.02 6.05
N LEU A 202 -15.86 11.70 6.47
CA LEU A 202 -15.02 12.49 5.56
C LEU A 202 -14.44 11.63 4.44
N SER A 203 -13.90 10.45 4.78
CA SER A 203 -13.39 9.49 3.80
C SER A 203 -14.48 9.03 2.82
N ALA A 204 -15.69 8.75 3.31
CA ALA A 204 -16.83 8.38 2.47
C ALA A 204 -17.22 9.48 1.49
N VAL A 205 -17.26 10.74 1.94
CA VAL A 205 -17.54 11.90 1.08
C VAL A 205 -16.44 12.07 0.02
N CYS A 206 -15.17 12.01 0.41
CA CYS A 206 -14.05 12.04 -0.54
C CYS A 206 -14.15 10.88 -1.54
N GLY A 207 -14.55 9.69 -1.08
CA GLY A 207 -14.75 8.50 -1.91
C GLY A 207 -15.83 8.72 -2.94
N LEU A 208 -17.01 9.19 -2.52
CA LEU A 208 -18.11 9.49 -3.43
C LEU A 208 -17.66 10.46 -4.53
N ILE A 209 -17.05 11.59 -4.15
CA ILE A 209 -16.57 12.59 -5.11
C ILE A 209 -15.53 11.98 -6.05
N ARG A 210 -14.51 11.31 -5.51
CA ARG A 210 -13.41 10.74 -6.29
C ARG A 210 -13.91 9.70 -7.29
N TRP A 211 -14.71 8.74 -6.84
CA TRP A 211 -15.19 7.66 -7.70
C TRP A 211 -16.16 8.17 -8.76
N THR A 212 -17.02 9.13 -8.42
CA THR A 212 -17.89 9.79 -9.41
C THR A 212 -17.07 10.55 -10.46
N LEU A 213 -16.05 11.31 -10.06
CA LEU A 213 -15.17 12.01 -11.00
C LEU A 213 -14.47 11.03 -11.95
N MET A 214 -13.93 9.93 -11.41
CA MET A 214 -13.22 8.92 -12.20
C MET A 214 -14.15 8.11 -13.12
N GLY A 215 -15.42 7.96 -12.77
CA GLY A 215 -16.42 7.33 -13.64
C GLY A 215 -16.99 8.28 -14.69
N TRP A 216 -16.92 9.60 -14.47
CA TRP A 216 -17.49 10.60 -15.36
C TRP A 216 -16.54 11.07 -16.46
N THR A 217 -15.25 11.23 -16.14
CA THR A 217 -14.30 11.84 -17.08
C THR A 217 -12.88 11.31 -16.92
N THR A 218 -12.16 11.28 -18.04
CA THR A 218 -10.73 11.01 -18.11
C THR A 218 -9.91 12.28 -18.36
N ALA A 219 -10.51 13.47 -18.35
CA ALA A 219 -9.77 14.71 -18.58
C ALA A 219 -8.76 14.99 -17.46
N LEU A 220 -7.53 15.36 -17.85
CA LEU A 220 -6.38 15.44 -16.95
C LEU A 220 -6.59 16.32 -15.69
N PRO A 221 -7.21 17.51 -15.78
CA PRO A 221 -7.45 18.33 -14.58
C PRO A 221 -8.29 17.61 -13.51
N TRP A 222 -9.30 16.85 -13.93
CA TRP A 222 -10.16 16.10 -13.02
C TRP A 222 -9.46 14.85 -12.47
N LEU A 223 -8.61 14.21 -13.26
CA LEU A 223 -7.76 13.13 -12.78
C LEU A 223 -6.79 13.63 -11.71
N ILE A 224 -6.18 14.80 -11.87
CA ILE A 224 -5.32 15.44 -10.86
C ILE A 224 -6.10 15.66 -9.55
N VAL A 225 -7.32 16.22 -9.63
CA VAL A 225 -8.20 16.39 -8.45
C VAL A 225 -8.52 15.04 -7.81
N ALA A 226 -8.85 14.03 -8.60
CA ALA A 226 -9.11 12.69 -8.09
C ALA A 226 -7.89 12.10 -7.37
N GLN A 227 -6.67 12.32 -7.87
CA GLN A 227 -5.44 11.87 -7.21
C GLN A 227 -5.15 12.62 -5.91
N ILE A 228 -5.42 13.93 -5.86
CA ILE A 228 -5.32 14.66 -4.59
C ILE A 228 -6.33 14.12 -3.57
N LEU A 229 -7.56 13.79 -3.99
CA LEU A 229 -8.57 13.16 -3.14
C LEU A 229 -8.17 11.76 -2.64
N HIS A 230 -7.08 11.16 -3.15
CA HIS A 230 -6.59 9.86 -2.67
C HIS A 230 -6.31 9.86 -1.18
N CYS A 231 -5.69 10.93 -0.68
CA CYS A 231 -5.40 11.03 0.75
C CYS A 231 -6.70 11.08 1.57
N GLY A 232 -7.78 11.66 1.01
CA GLY A 232 -9.10 11.65 1.62
C GLY A 232 -9.70 10.25 1.71
N THR A 233 -9.53 9.41 0.69
CA THR A 233 -10.12 8.06 0.66
C THR A 233 -9.29 7.01 1.37
N PHE A 234 -7.97 7.11 1.29
CA PHE A 234 -7.02 6.15 1.86
C PHE A 234 -6.49 6.62 3.22
N THR A 235 -5.75 7.74 3.25
CA THR A 235 -5.06 8.24 4.46
C THR A 235 -6.01 8.56 5.60
N VAL A 236 -7.09 9.30 5.33
CA VAL A 236 -8.08 9.66 6.35
C VAL A 236 -8.80 8.41 6.88
N CYS A 237 -9.13 7.45 6.01
CA CYS A 237 -9.71 6.17 6.44
C CYS A 237 -8.76 5.40 7.36
N HIS A 238 -7.46 5.36 7.01
CA HIS A 238 -6.44 4.73 7.83
C HIS A 238 -6.29 5.41 9.19
N LEU A 239 -6.26 6.74 9.23
CA LEU A 239 -6.22 7.50 10.49
C LEU A 239 -7.47 7.25 11.35
N ALA A 240 -8.65 7.13 10.73
CA ALA A 240 -9.88 6.77 11.43
C ALA A 240 -9.77 5.39 12.09
N ALA A 241 -9.19 4.41 11.38
CA ALA A 241 -8.97 3.07 11.90
C ALA A 241 -8.00 3.04 13.06
N MET A 242 -6.87 3.73 12.94
CA MET A 242 -5.90 3.85 14.03
C MET A 242 -6.53 4.48 15.28
N ARG A 243 -7.41 5.48 15.10
CA ARG A 243 -8.10 6.13 16.22
C ARG A 243 -9.23 5.29 16.82
N TYR A 244 -9.85 4.40 16.05
CA TYR A 244 -10.86 3.47 16.56
C TYR A 244 -10.23 2.37 17.43
N ILE A 245 -8.99 1.98 17.13
CA ILE A 245 -8.25 0.92 17.83
C ILE A 245 -7.51 1.44 19.06
N ALA A 246 -7.06 2.70 19.04
CA ALA A 246 -6.33 3.36 20.14
C ALA A 246 -7.25 3.74 21.31
#